data_AF-A0A3M7TBZ0-F1
#
_entry.id   AF-A0A3M7TBZ0-F1
#
_cell.length_a   1.000
_cell.length_b   1.000
_cell.length_c   1.000
_cell.angle_alpha   90.00
_cell.angle_beta   90.00
_cell.angle_gamma   90.00
#
_symmetry.space_group_name_H-M   'P 1'
#
loop_
_entity.id
_entity.type
_entity.pdbx_description
1 polymer ?
#
loop_
_entity_poly.entity_id
_entity_poly.type
_entity_poly.pdbx_seq_one_letter_code
_entity_poly.pdbx_strand_id
1 'polypeptide(L)'
;MVQAQTCSNVAYIHPNGMAILNGIQVISSSSGIYFIPELNYNGGCTAATINSHMLGGYSETGWSMTLSFDKPVNDVVFLYAGAGSQGSLAKETIVFNSNKGVVSIVANASCFTEINGNTIISSSAGTSTLGGGNFKISAPNDYTQLVIKGSGERGAKSFVMGICASSIFLGKAES
;
A
#
# COMPACT_ATOMS: atom_id res chain seq x y z
N MET A 1 -24.87 -4.08 0.05
CA MET A 1 -23.86 -5.14 -0.22
C MET A 1 -22.58 -4.42 -0.56
N VAL A 2 -21.52 -4.57 0.24
CA VAL A 2 -20.23 -3.92 -0.08
C VAL A 2 -19.59 -4.71 -1.21
N GLN A 3 -19.67 -4.18 -2.43
CA GLN A 3 -18.84 -4.69 -3.51
C GLN A 3 -17.40 -4.28 -3.18
N ALA A 4 -16.61 -5.22 -2.67
CA ALA A 4 -15.17 -5.01 -2.49
C ALA A 4 -14.62 -4.52 -3.83
N GLN A 5 -14.05 -3.31 -3.85
CA GLN A 5 -13.33 -2.82 -5.03
C GLN A 5 -12.19 -3.80 -5.30
N THR A 6 -12.42 -4.68 -6.27
CA THR A 6 -11.43 -5.66 -6.68
C THR A 6 -10.39 -4.90 -7.47
N CYS A 7 -9.14 -4.96 -7.04
CA CYS A 7 -8.11 -4.27 -7.79
C CYS A 7 -7.81 -5.03 -9.08
N SER A 8 -8.40 -4.58 -10.19
CA SER A 8 -8.19 -5.18 -11.50
C SER A 8 -6.78 -4.90 -12.02
N ASN A 9 -6.27 -3.69 -11.81
CA ASN A 9 -5.00 -3.23 -12.36
C ASN A 9 -4.21 -2.39 -11.35
N VAL A 10 -2.91 -2.69 -11.23
CA VAL A 10 -1.96 -1.85 -10.47
C VAL A 10 -1.58 -0.63 -11.31
N ALA A 11 -1.63 0.54 -10.69
CA ALA A 11 -1.28 1.80 -11.34
C ALA A 11 0.20 1.86 -11.68
N TYR A 12 0.50 2.39 -12.88
CA TYR A 12 1.87 2.69 -13.30
C TYR A 12 2.37 3.97 -12.61
N ILE A 13 2.66 3.89 -11.31
CA ILE A 13 3.23 4.98 -10.52
C ILE A 13 4.70 4.65 -10.25
N HIS A 14 5.61 5.45 -10.81
CA HIS A 14 7.04 5.36 -10.47
C HIS A 14 7.29 5.82 -9.03
N PRO A 15 8.36 5.38 -8.34
CA PRO A 15 8.68 5.86 -7.00
C PRO A 15 8.94 7.38 -6.93
N ASN A 16 9.52 7.94 -8.00
CA ASN A 16 9.80 9.37 -8.15
C ASN A 16 9.40 9.78 -9.56
N GLY A 17 8.28 10.48 -9.70
CA GLY A 17 7.79 10.87 -11.03
C GLY A 17 6.35 11.37 -11.03
N MET A 18 5.76 11.35 -12.22
CA MET A 18 4.40 11.80 -12.46
C MET A 18 3.66 10.76 -13.31
N ALA A 19 2.40 10.51 -12.95
CA ALA A 19 1.48 9.70 -13.72
C ALA A 19 0.12 10.42 -13.84
N ILE A 20 -0.66 10.08 -14.86
CA ILE A 20 -2.04 10.53 -15.00
C ILE A 20 -2.94 9.30 -14.91
N LEU A 21 -3.81 9.25 -13.91
CA LEU A 21 -4.73 8.13 -13.64
C LEU A 21 -6.14 8.68 -13.59
N ASN A 22 -7.03 8.18 -14.46
CA ASN A 22 -8.42 8.63 -14.54
C ASN A 22 -8.58 10.17 -14.60
N GLY A 23 -7.65 10.85 -15.29
CA GLY A 23 -7.63 12.31 -15.40
C GLY A 23 -7.17 13.07 -14.15
N ILE A 24 -6.58 12.37 -13.17
CA ILE A 24 -5.94 12.93 -11.97
C ILE A 24 -4.43 12.80 -12.14
N GLN A 25 -3.71 13.90 -12.03
CA GLN A 25 -2.26 13.89 -11.97
C GLN A 25 -1.80 13.44 -10.58
N VAL A 26 -0.93 12.44 -10.55
CA VAL A 26 -0.30 11.91 -9.35
C VAL A 26 1.19 12.13 -9.45
N ILE A 27 1.75 12.90 -8.51
CA ILE A 27 3.19 13.09 -8.35
C ILE A 27 3.65 12.26 -7.16
N SER A 28 4.62 11.39 -7.39
CA SER A 28 5.24 10.56 -6.37
C SER A 28 6.66 11.06 -6.07
N SER A 29 7.01 11.02 -4.78
CA SER A 29 8.39 11.19 -4.32
C SER A 29 8.65 10.19 -3.21
N SER A 30 9.78 9.49 -3.26
CA SER A 30 10.10 8.43 -2.32
C SER A 30 11.58 8.30 -2.00
N SER A 31 11.86 7.68 -0.86
CA SER A 31 13.18 7.26 -0.42
C SER A 31 13.13 5.80 -0.01
N GLY A 32 14.12 5.01 -0.43
CA GLY A 32 14.20 3.58 -0.12
C GLY A 32 13.25 2.69 -0.94
N ILE A 33 12.64 3.23 -2.01
CA ILE A 33 11.71 2.52 -2.90
C ILE A 33 12.26 2.52 -4.34
N TYR A 34 12.14 1.39 -5.03
CA TYR A 34 12.46 1.21 -6.44
C TYR A 34 11.25 0.63 -7.22
N PHE A 35 11.25 0.83 -8.53
CA PHE A 35 10.19 0.33 -9.42
C PHE A 35 10.48 -1.10 -9.87
N ILE A 36 9.46 -1.95 -9.88
CA ILE A 36 9.54 -3.34 -10.36
C ILE A 36 8.53 -3.49 -11.51
N PRO A 37 8.98 -3.51 -12.78
CA PRO A 37 8.09 -3.50 -13.93
C PRO A 37 7.29 -4.81 -14.07
N GLU A 38 7.94 -5.95 -13.84
CA GLU A 38 7.36 -7.28 -14.01
C GLU A 38 7.81 -8.20 -12.89
N LEU A 39 6.88 -8.56 -12.02
CA LEU A 39 6.98 -9.72 -11.14
C LEU A 39 5.56 -10.15 -10.78
N ASN A 40 5.32 -11.46 -10.74
CA ASN A 40 4.08 -12.03 -10.23
C ASN A 40 4.36 -12.46 -8.80
N TYR A 41 3.94 -11.64 -7.83
CA TYR A 41 4.13 -11.98 -6.43
C TYR A 41 2.92 -12.78 -5.91
N ASN A 42 3.17 -14.00 -5.44
CA ASN A 42 2.20 -14.84 -4.72
C ASN A 42 2.84 -15.42 -3.45
N GLY A 43 3.45 -14.56 -2.63
CA GLY A 43 4.24 -14.96 -1.47
C GLY A 43 3.44 -15.39 -0.25
N GLY A 44 2.47 -16.30 -0.40
CA GLY A 44 1.81 -16.95 0.74
C GLY A 44 0.55 -16.26 1.27
N CYS A 45 0.27 -15.01 0.89
CA CYS A 45 -1.03 -14.37 1.07
C CYS A 45 -1.64 -14.04 -0.31
N THR A 46 -2.65 -14.81 -0.71
CA THR A 46 -3.34 -14.62 -2.00
C THR A 46 -4.05 -13.27 -2.11
N ALA A 47 -4.47 -12.70 -0.97
CA ALA A 47 -5.05 -11.36 -0.90
C ALA A 47 -4.06 -10.24 -1.26
N ALA A 48 -2.75 -10.54 -1.25
CA ALA A 48 -1.68 -9.62 -1.58
C ALA A 48 -1.13 -9.84 -3.00
N THR A 49 -1.89 -10.50 -3.88
CA THR A 49 -1.43 -10.75 -5.26
C THR A 49 -1.29 -9.42 -5.99
N ILE A 50 -0.08 -9.10 -6.43
CA ILE A 50 0.23 -7.88 -7.17
C ILE A 50 0.81 -8.28 -8.53
N ASN A 51 0.19 -7.77 -9.60
CA ASN A 51 0.56 -8.08 -10.97
C ASN A 51 1.16 -6.84 -11.62
N SER A 52 2.44 -6.89 -11.97
CA SER A 52 3.22 -5.81 -12.63
C SER A 52 3.20 -4.44 -11.92
N HIS A 53 4.12 -3.57 -12.33
CA HIS A 53 4.15 -2.15 -11.92
C HIS A 53 4.20 -1.93 -10.40
N MET A 54 4.95 -2.80 -9.71
CA MET A 54 5.08 -2.76 -8.27
C MET A 54 6.12 -1.73 -7.83
N LEU A 55 5.95 -1.30 -6.60
CA LEU A 55 6.94 -0.60 -5.81
C LEU A 55 7.57 -1.60 -4.86
N GLY A 56 8.90 -1.66 -4.82
CA GLY A 56 9.63 -2.52 -3.88
C GLY A 56 10.61 -1.71 -3.06
N GLY A 57 11.04 -2.25 -1.93
CA GLY A 57 12.04 -1.61 -1.09
C GLY A 57 12.51 -2.54 0.02
N TYR A 58 13.47 -2.07 0.81
CA TYR A 58 14.00 -2.79 1.97
C TYR A 58 13.36 -2.25 3.24
N SER A 59 12.76 -3.14 4.03
CA SER A 59 11.98 -2.77 5.22
C SER A 59 12.88 -2.38 6.39
N GLU A 60 14.01 -3.07 6.58
CA GLU A 60 14.91 -2.89 7.73
C GLU A 60 15.53 -1.49 7.83
N THR A 61 15.73 -0.78 6.71
CA THR A 61 16.32 0.58 6.70
C THR A 61 15.27 1.70 6.79
N GLY A 62 13.99 1.33 6.77
CA GLY A 62 12.89 2.27 6.60
C GLY A 62 12.81 2.85 5.18
N TRP A 63 11.61 3.26 4.80
CA TRP A 63 11.29 3.86 3.51
C TRP A 63 10.13 4.84 3.65
N SER A 64 9.99 5.73 2.68
CA SER A 64 8.88 6.67 2.62
C SER A 64 8.44 6.94 1.19
N MET A 65 7.16 7.27 1.04
CA MET A 65 6.56 7.74 -0.20
C MET A 65 5.56 8.85 0.10
N THR A 66 5.59 9.91 -0.68
CA THR A 66 4.55 10.94 -0.71
C THR A 66 3.87 10.88 -2.07
N LEU A 67 2.55 10.71 -2.06
CA LEU A 67 1.70 10.89 -3.23
C LEU A 67 1.02 12.25 -3.13
N SER A 68 1.16 13.06 -4.17
CA SER A 68 0.47 14.34 -4.32
C SER A 68 -0.46 14.30 -5.52
N PHE A 69 -1.73 14.65 -5.30
CA PHE A 69 -2.79 14.63 -6.29
C PHE A 69 -3.15 16.07 -6.68
N ASP A 70 -3.33 16.35 -7.97
CA ASP A 70 -3.81 17.66 -8.44
C ASP A 70 -5.30 17.88 -8.14
N LYS A 71 -6.03 16.81 -7.84
CA LYS A 71 -7.45 16.81 -7.48
C LYS A 71 -7.67 16.00 -6.20
N PRO A 72 -8.70 16.33 -5.40
CA PRO A 72 -8.99 15.61 -4.17
C PRO A 72 -9.44 14.18 -4.45
N VAL A 73 -8.84 13.23 -3.71
CA VAL A 73 -9.15 11.79 -3.76
C VAL A 73 -9.46 11.28 -2.35
N ASN A 74 -10.07 10.11 -2.28
CA ASN A 74 -10.28 9.37 -1.04
C ASN A 74 -10.39 7.87 -1.35
N ASP A 75 -10.48 7.03 -0.32
CA ASP A 75 -10.70 5.59 -0.49
C ASP A 75 -9.67 4.89 -1.40
N VAL A 76 -8.41 5.37 -1.40
CA VAL A 76 -7.33 4.83 -2.22
C VAL A 76 -6.97 3.42 -1.74
N VAL A 77 -6.89 2.48 -2.67
CA VAL A 77 -6.65 1.06 -2.38
C VAL A 77 -5.19 0.72 -2.64
N PHE A 78 -4.54 0.14 -1.62
CA PHE A 78 -3.18 -0.37 -1.68
C PHE A 78 -3.18 -1.89 -1.61
N LEU A 79 -2.38 -2.52 -2.47
CA LEU A 79 -1.99 -3.91 -2.32
C LEU A 79 -0.62 -3.92 -1.66
N TYR A 80 -0.46 -4.66 -0.58
CA TYR A 80 0.81 -4.75 0.12
C TYR A 80 1.14 -6.20 0.41
N ALA A 81 2.38 -6.57 0.15
CA ALA A 81 2.96 -7.80 0.64
C ALA A 81 4.35 -7.55 1.21
N GLY A 82 4.59 -8.03 2.40
CA GLY A 82 5.88 -7.89 3.06
C GLY A 82 5.80 -8.43 4.47
N ALA A 83 6.84 -9.10 4.96
CA ALA A 83 6.99 -9.66 6.32
C ALA A 83 8.07 -10.75 6.34
N GLY A 84 9.32 -10.36 6.55
CA GLY A 84 10.43 -11.31 6.72
C GLY A 84 10.83 -12.05 5.44
N SER A 85 11.65 -13.09 5.59
CA SER A 85 11.97 -14.05 4.54
C SER A 85 12.15 -15.42 5.17
N GLN A 86 11.67 -16.47 4.51
CA GLN A 86 11.81 -17.89 4.86
C GLN A 86 12.46 -18.18 6.22
N GLY A 87 11.63 -18.34 7.25
CA GLY A 87 12.06 -18.81 8.57
C GLY A 87 12.45 -17.73 9.59
N SER A 88 12.49 -16.45 9.22
CA SER A 88 12.65 -15.34 10.18
C SER A 88 11.35 -14.55 10.35
N LEU A 89 10.80 -14.60 11.57
CA LEU A 89 9.69 -13.75 11.99
C LEU A 89 10.20 -12.33 12.17
N ALA A 90 9.85 -11.43 11.27
CA ALA A 90 10.15 -10.01 11.42
C ALA A 90 8.92 -9.20 11.03
N LYS A 91 8.53 -8.28 11.91
CA LYS A 91 7.38 -7.42 11.65
C LYS A 91 7.76 -6.28 10.72
N GLU A 92 6.79 -5.88 9.91
CA GLU A 92 6.87 -4.68 9.09
C GLU A 92 5.68 -3.80 9.42
N THR A 93 5.96 -2.52 9.65
CA THR A 93 4.95 -1.53 9.98
C THR A 93 4.85 -0.53 8.84
N ILE A 94 3.63 -0.20 8.43
CA ILE A 94 3.35 0.83 7.44
C ILE A 94 2.35 1.81 8.02
N VAL A 95 2.65 3.09 7.95
CA VAL A 95 1.82 4.16 8.49
C VAL A 95 1.38 5.09 7.36
N PHE A 96 0.09 5.41 7.33
CA PHE A 96 -0.52 6.28 6.33
C PHE A 96 -0.99 7.60 6.99
N ASN A 97 -0.69 8.73 6.37
CA ASN A 97 -1.12 10.04 6.85
C ASN A 97 -1.64 10.89 5.69
N SER A 98 -2.85 11.42 5.81
CA SER A 98 -3.41 12.37 4.84
C SER A 98 -3.18 13.81 5.29
N ASN A 99 -3.23 14.76 4.37
CA ASN A 99 -3.26 16.19 4.71
C ASN A 99 -4.64 16.71 5.15
N LYS A 100 -5.67 15.86 5.22
CA LYS A 100 -7.08 16.26 5.45
C LYS A 100 -7.83 15.40 6.48
N GLY A 101 -7.11 14.89 7.47
CA GLY A 101 -7.69 14.22 8.64
C GLY A 101 -6.97 12.92 9.00
N VAL A 102 -7.40 12.30 10.09
CA VAL A 102 -6.87 11.01 10.54
C VAL A 102 -7.30 9.93 9.54
N VAL A 103 -6.32 9.15 9.08
CA VAL A 103 -6.58 8.04 8.16
C VAL A 103 -7.21 6.86 8.90
N SER A 104 -8.20 6.22 8.27
CA SER A 104 -8.74 4.92 8.66
C SER A 104 -8.40 3.88 7.59
N ILE A 105 -8.07 2.66 8.02
CA ILE A 105 -7.73 1.56 7.14
C ILE A 105 -8.77 0.45 7.25
N VAL A 106 -9.27 -0.03 6.11
CA VAL A 106 -10.14 -1.20 6.04
C VAL A 106 -9.49 -2.23 5.12
N ALA A 107 -9.33 -3.47 5.60
CA ALA A 107 -8.91 -4.57 4.76
C ALA A 107 -10.09 -5.05 3.90
N ASN A 108 -9.94 -5.01 2.57
CA ASN A 108 -10.85 -5.70 1.65
C ASN A 108 -10.58 -7.21 1.67
N ALA A 109 -9.31 -7.59 1.82
CA ALA A 109 -8.86 -8.95 2.09
C ALA A 109 -7.44 -8.87 2.67
N SER A 110 -7.09 -9.72 3.64
CA SER A 110 -5.74 -9.75 4.21
C SER A 110 -5.39 -11.10 4.82
N CYS A 111 -4.10 -11.35 5.02
CA CYS A 111 -3.58 -12.51 5.73
C CYS A 111 -2.40 -12.08 6.61
N PHE A 112 -2.35 -12.59 7.85
CA PHE A 112 -1.24 -12.38 8.79
C PHE A 112 -0.87 -10.90 8.99
N THR A 113 -1.87 -10.01 8.92
CA THR A 113 -1.74 -8.56 9.19
C THR A 113 -2.67 -8.12 10.29
N GLU A 114 -2.23 -7.15 11.07
CA GLU A 114 -3.04 -6.40 12.03
C GLU A 114 -3.19 -4.95 11.56
N ILE A 115 -4.35 -4.36 11.80
CA ILE A 115 -4.63 -2.95 11.53
C ILE A 115 -4.87 -2.25 12.87
N ASN A 116 -4.09 -1.20 13.14
CA ASN A 116 -4.25 -0.35 14.31
C ASN A 116 -4.30 1.12 13.88
N GLY A 117 -5.50 1.68 13.81
CA GLY A 117 -5.72 3.06 13.34
C GLY A 117 -5.27 3.25 11.89
N ASN A 118 -4.25 4.09 11.69
CA ASN A 118 -3.65 4.39 10.39
C ASN A 118 -2.42 3.53 10.07
N THR A 119 -2.24 2.42 10.81
CA THR A 119 -1.06 1.58 10.74
C THR A 119 -1.42 0.15 10.37
N ILE A 120 -0.67 -0.43 9.42
CA ILE A 120 -0.68 -1.86 9.09
C ILE A 120 0.57 -2.49 9.71
N ILE A 121 0.40 -3.58 10.44
CA ILE A 121 1.48 -4.39 10.98
C ILE A 121 1.42 -5.76 10.30
N SER A 122 2.40 -6.06 9.47
CA SER A 122 2.52 -7.35 8.82
C SER A 122 3.33 -8.33 9.67
N SER A 123 3.12 -9.64 9.45
CA SER A 123 3.64 -10.74 10.27
C SER A 123 3.08 -10.77 11.70
N SER A 124 1.90 -10.22 11.94
CA SER A 124 1.35 -10.04 13.30
C SER A 124 0.97 -11.34 14.02
N ALA A 125 0.77 -12.44 13.29
CA ALA A 125 0.32 -13.73 13.83
C ALA A 125 1.45 -14.67 14.31
N GLY A 126 2.72 -14.23 14.34
CA GLY A 126 3.85 -15.06 14.76
C GLY A 126 4.16 -16.24 13.82
N THR A 127 3.63 -16.22 12.60
CA THR A 127 3.83 -17.24 11.56
C THR A 127 4.98 -16.87 10.63
N SER A 128 5.75 -17.83 10.13
CA SER A 128 6.85 -17.61 9.16
C SER A 128 6.37 -17.27 7.73
N THR A 129 5.10 -16.88 7.59
CA THR A 129 4.43 -16.58 6.32
C THR A 129 4.35 -15.07 6.14
N LEU A 130 4.61 -14.60 4.92
CA LEU A 130 4.55 -13.19 4.58
C LEU A 130 3.10 -12.71 4.72
N GLY A 131 2.88 -11.71 5.58
CA GLY A 131 1.61 -11.01 5.66
C GLY A 131 1.41 -10.05 4.50
N GLY A 132 0.15 -9.70 4.28
CA GLY A 132 -0.22 -8.76 3.23
C GLY A 132 -1.73 -8.69 3.02
N GLY A 133 -2.14 -7.95 2.00
CA GLY A 133 -3.54 -7.81 1.64
C GLY A 133 -3.82 -6.64 0.71
N ASN A 134 -5.11 -6.36 0.59
CA ASN A 134 -5.71 -5.22 -0.07
C ASN A 134 -6.36 -4.31 0.99
N PHE A 135 -5.88 -3.09 1.07
CA PHE A 135 -6.22 -2.13 2.12
C PHE A 135 -6.76 -0.84 1.52
N LYS A 136 -7.99 -0.48 1.89
CA LYS A 136 -8.59 0.80 1.54
C LYS A 136 -8.21 1.86 2.57
N ILE A 137 -7.67 2.97 2.09
CA ILE A 137 -7.13 4.08 2.88
C ILE A 137 -8.06 5.29 2.72
N SER A 138 -8.76 5.62 3.79
CA SER A 138 -9.78 6.68 3.80
C SER A 138 -9.45 7.78 4.81
N ALA A 139 -9.98 8.98 4.60
CA ALA A 139 -9.99 10.05 5.59
C ALA A 139 -11.39 10.70 5.68
N PRO A 140 -11.71 11.44 6.76
CA PRO A 140 -12.99 12.15 6.90
C PRO A 140 -13.28 13.15 5.79
N ASN A 141 -12.24 13.77 5.23
CA ASN A 141 -12.34 14.66 4.09
C ASN A 141 -11.42 14.17 2.97
N ASP A 142 -11.77 14.48 1.74
CA ASP A 142 -10.94 14.16 0.58
C ASP A 142 -9.61 14.90 0.64
N TYR A 143 -8.54 14.22 0.24
CA TYR A 143 -7.16 14.66 0.40
C TYR A 143 -6.46 14.83 -0.94
N THR A 144 -5.47 15.71 -0.95
CA THR A 144 -4.57 15.91 -2.11
C THR A 144 -3.15 15.42 -1.81
N GLN A 145 -2.90 14.93 -0.59
CA GLN A 145 -1.63 14.35 -0.24
C GLN A 145 -1.81 13.16 0.70
N LEU A 146 -1.09 12.08 0.40
CA LEU A 146 -0.95 10.91 1.25
C LEU A 146 0.54 10.61 1.46
N VAL A 147 0.97 10.63 2.72
CA VAL A 147 2.33 10.27 3.13
C VAL A 147 2.31 8.87 3.72
N ILE A 148 3.17 8.01 3.19
CA ILE A 148 3.30 6.60 3.51
C ILE A 148 4.72 6.41 4.04
N LYS A 149 4.84 5.78 5.20
CA LYS A 149 6.15 5.41 5.77
C LYS A 149 6.12 3.96 6.15
N GLY A 150 7.17 3.23 5.84
CA GLY A 150 7.31 1.87 6.31
C GLY A 150 8.67 1.62 6.94
N SER A 151 8.69 0.67 7.85
CA SER A 151 9.89 0.20 8.53
C SER A 151 9.67 -1.20 9.05
N GLY A 152 10.71 -2.02 9.03
CA GLY A 152 10.69 -3.36 9.59
C GLY A 152 11.64 -3.50 10.76
N GLU A 153 11.38 -4.51 11.60
CA GLU A 153 12.31 -4.97 12.61
C GLU A 153 13.53 -5.63 11.94
N ARG A 154 14.58 -5.90 12.73
CA ARG A 154 15.76 -6.64 12.25
C ARG A 154 15.32 -7.97 11.62
N GLY A 155 15.77 -8.22 10.38
CA GLY A 155 15.39 -9.42 9.63
C GLY A 155 14.18 -9.24 8.70
N ALA A 156 13.49 -8.11 8.75
CA ALA A 156 12.52 -7.73 7.73
C ALA A 156 13.27 -7.40 6.44
N LYS A 157 13.01 -8.18 5.37
CA LYS A 157 13.78 -8.06 4.12
C LYS A 157 13.16 -7.03 3.20
N SER A 158 12.42 -7.50 2.21
CA SER A 158 11.83 -6.68 1.18
C SER A 158 10.32 -6.70 1.28
N PHE A 159 9.71 -5.59 0.89
CA PHE A 159 8.29 -5.52 0.63
C PHE A 159 8.03 -5.28 -0.86
N VAL A 160 6.80 -5.56 -1.27
CA VAL A 160 6.21 -5.11 -2.53
C VAL A 160 4.87 -4.44 -2.26
N MET A 161 4.60 -3.38 -3.00
CA MET A 161 3.38 -2.59 -2.87
C MET A 161 2.86 -2.22 -4.27
N GLY A 162 1.55 -2.24 -4.42
CA GLY A 162 0.83 -1.74 -5.59
C GLY A 162 -0.23 -0.74 -5.15
N ILE A 163 -0.56 0.17 -6.04
CA ILE A 163 -1.67 1.12 -5.84
C ILE A 163 -2.72 0.79 -6.88
N CYS A 164 -3.98 0.67 -6.46
CA CYS A 164 -5.02 0.30 -7.39
C CYS A 164 -5.41 1.45 -8.32
N ALA A 165 -5.25 1.27 -9.63
CA ALA A 165 -5.53 2.33 -10.60
C ALA A 165 -7.00 2.77 -10.56
N SER A 166 -7.93 1.84 -10.34
CA SER A 166 -9.37 2.12 -10.25
C SER A 166 -9.78 2.86 -8.96
N SER A 167 -8.90 2.95 -7.97
CA SER A 167 -9.16 3.67 -6.71
C SER A 167 -8.71 5.13 -6.74
N ILE A 168 -8.03 5.58 -7.81
CA ILE A 168 -7.65 6.98 -7.99
C ILE A 168 -8.74 7.67 -8.80
N PHE A 169 -9.75 8.21 -8.11
CA PHE A 169 -10.86 8.97 -8.71
C PHE A 169 -11.25 10.12 -7.78
N LEU A 170 -12.16 10.98 -8.24
CA LEU A 170 -12.56 12.17 -7.48
C LEU A 170 -13.39 11.79 -6.25
N GLY A 171 -12.92 12.22 -5.09
CA GLY A 171 -13.60 12.05 -3.82
C GLY A 171 -13.71 10.60 -3.34
N LYS A 172 -14.79 10.30 -2.61
CA LYS A 172 -15.01 9.01 -1.95
C LYS A 172 -15.89 8.07 -2.79
N ALA A 173 -15.61 6.78 -2.74
CA ALA A 173 -16.48 5.79 -3.40
C ALA A 173 -17.85 5.79 -2.72
N GLU A 174 -18.92 5.89 -3.50
CA GLU A 174 -20.29 5.67 -3.03
C GLU A 174 -20.47 4.18 -2.66
N SER A 175 -21.10 3.91 -1.52
CA SER A 175 -21.29 2.58 -0.92
C SER A 175 -22.64 1.96 -1.22
#